data_AF-A0A1G6I4S1-F1
#
_entry.id   AF-A0A1G6I4S1-F1
#
_cell.length_a   1.000
_cell.length_b   1.000
_cell.length_c   1.000
_cell.angle_alpha   90.00
_cell.angle_beta   90.00
_cell.angle_gamma   90.00
#
_symmetry.space_group_name_H-M   'P 1'
#
loop_
_entity.id
_entity.type
_entity.pdbx_description
1 polymer ?
#
loop_
_entity_poly.entity_id
_entity_poly.type
_entity_poly.pdbx_seq_one_letter_code
_entity_poly.pdbx_strand_id
1 'polypeptide(L)'
;MTPSEFTADAMVRVYLRGRTLPEVLHAAVVWVAEARLSSGRMPVLDQALRTDIDNQAIAPPTGIGVAAAAERPAVCALLQPAPA
;
A
#
# COMPACT_ATOMS: atom_id res chain seq x y z
N MET A 1 -5.14 16.00 -9.26
CA MET A 1 -4.01 15.19 -8.78
C MET A 1 -2.93 15.17 -9.84
N THR A 2 -1.72 15.58 -9.50
CA THR A 2 -0.57 15.54 -10.41
C THR A 2 0.03 14.12 -10.47
N PRO A 3 0.87 13.78 -11.48
CA PRO A 3 1.56 12.49 -11.50
C PRO A 3 2.48 12.26 -10.28
N SER A 4 3.12 13.33 -9.78
CA SER A 4 3.97 13.27 -8.58
C SER A 4 3.14 13.00 -7.33
N GLU A 5 1.99 13.65 -7.19
CA GLU A 5 1.07 13.45 -6.06
C GLU A 5 0.47 12.04 -6.05
N PHE A 6 0.07 11.52 -7.23
CA PHE A 6 -0.39 10.14 -7.37
C PHE A 6 0.69 9.12 -6.97
N THR A 7 1.93 9.35 -7.40
CA THR A 7 3.07 8.49 -7.05
C THR A 7 3.36 8.54 -5.56
N ALA A 8 3.32 9.72 -4.95
CA ALA A 8 3.49 9.91 -3.51
C ALA A 8 2.43 9.16 -2.71
N ASP A 9 1.14 9.31 -3.07
CA ASP A 9 0.02 8.59 -2.46
C ASP A 9 0.21 7.07 -2.56
N ALA A 10 0.56 6.56 -3.75
CA ALA A 10 0.83 5.14 -3.93
C ALA A 10 1.97 4.62 -3.03
N MET A 11 3.07 5.37 -2.92
CA MET A 11 4.20 5.01 -2.04
C MET A 11 3.78 4.94 -0.57
N VAL A 12 2.98 5.91 -0.10
CA VAL A 12 2.49 5.95 1.28
C VAL A 12 1.55 4.77 1.55
N ARG A 13 0.62 4.46 0.64
CA ARG A 13 -0.28 3.31 0.77
C ARG A 13 0.47 1.99 0.82
N VAL A 14 1.47 1.81 -0.05
CA VAL A 14 2.32 0.63 -0.07
C VAL A 14 3.10 0.50 1.24
N TYR A 15 3.58 1.62 1.81
CA TYR A 15 4.27 1.62 3.10
C TYR A 15 3.34 1.28 4.28
N LEU A 16 2.10 1.78 4.26
CA LEU A 16 1.13 1.52 5.32
C LEU A 16 0.70 0.05 5.40
N ARG A 17 0.74 -0.70 4.28
CA ARG A 17 0.46 -2.14 4.22
C ARG A 17 -0.87 -2.52 4.91
N GLY A 18 -1.94 -1.81 4.60
CA GLY A 18 -3.27 -2.03 5.18
C GLY A 18 -3.53 -1.33 6.51
N ARG A 19 -2.49 -0.73 7.14
CA ARG A 19 -2.71 0.28 8.17
C ARG A 19 -3.32 1.54 7.56
N THR A 20 -3.88 2.40 8.40
CA THR A 20 -4.46 3.67 7.98
C THR A 20 -3.87 4.83 8.77
N LEU A 21 -3.97 6.03 8.21
CA LEU A 21 -3.70 7.28 8.92
C LEU A 21 -5.00 8.09 8.97
N PRO A 22 -5.22 8.91 10.01
CA PRO A 22 -6.20 9.98 9.94
C PRO A 22 -6.02 10.79 8.65
N GLU A 23 -7.12 11.17 8.00
CA GLU A 23 -7.11 11.79 6.66
C GLU A 23 -6.14 12.98 6.55
N VAL A 24 -6.14 13.85 7.57
CA VAL A 24 -5.25 15.02 7.64
C VAL A 24 -3.78 14.59 7.67
N LEU A 25 -3.44 13.55 8.44
CA LEU A 25 -2.07 13.04 8.52
C LEU A 25 -1.68 12.33 7.22
N HIS A 26 -2.59 11.58 6.61
CA HIS A 26 -2.35 10.97 5.32
C HIS A 26 -2.04 12.02 4.26
N ALA A 27 -2.85 13.07 4.14
CA ALA A 27 -2.64 14.17 3.20
C ALA A 27 -1.30 14.90 3.46
N ALA A 28 -0.96 15.14 4.73
CA ALA A 28 0.32 15.76 5.09
C ALA A 28 1.52 14.90 4.67
N VAL A 29 1.47 13.59 4.90
CA VAL A 29 2.54 12.66 4.50
C VAL A 29 2.67 12.61 2.98
N VAL A 30 1.54 12.55 2.24
CA VAL A 30 1.55 12.59 0.77
C VAL A 30 2.17 13.88 0.26
N TRP A 31 1.82 15.02 0.86
CA TRP A 31 2.40 16.31 0.49
C TRP A 31 3.92 16.35 0.70
N VAL A 32 4.42 15.86 1.84
CA VAL A 32 5.87 15.77 2.10
C VAL A 32 6.56 14.82 1.11
N ALA A 33 5.97 13.67 0.83
CA ALA A 33 6.50 12.70 -0.13
C ALA A 33 6.51 13.27 -1.56
N GLU A 34 5.46 13.98 -1.96
CA GLU A 34 5.36 14.66 -3.26
C GLU A 34 6.45 15.73 -3.40
N ALA A 35 6.63 16.59 -2.40
CA ALA A 35 7.66 17.62 -2.42
C ALA A 35 9.08 17.03 -2.55
N ARG A 36 9.32 15.87 -1.91
CA ARG A 36 10.59 15.14 -2.03
C ARG A 36 10.77 14.49 -3.39
N LEU A 37 9.71 13.88 -3.95
CA LEU A 37 9.71 13.34 -5.32
C LEU A 37 10.00 14.43 -6.35
N SER A 38 9.29 15.54 -6.28
CA SER A 38 9.40 16.67 -7.21
C SER A 38 10.76 17.39 -7.12
N SER A 39 11.45 17.29 -5.98
CA SER A 39 12.83 17.79 -5.80
C SER A 39 13.92 16.75 -6.07
N GLY A 40 13.56 15.52 -6.45
CA GLY A 40 14.52 14.43 -6.68
C GLY A 40 15.22 13.92 -5.42
N ARG A 41 14.67 14.18 -4.23
CA ARG A 41 15.25 13.78 -2.95
C ARG A 41 14.98 12.32 -2.65
N MET A 42 16.05 11.54 -2.47
CA MET A 42 15.99 10.11 -2.17
C MET A 42 16.65 9.80 -0.81
N PRO A 43 16.09 8.86 -0.02
CA PRO A 43 14.81 8.19 -0.22
C PRO A 43 13.62 9.14 0.05
N VAL A 44 12.55 9.02 -0.75
CA VAL A 44 11.33 9.83 -0.59
C VAL A 44 10.70 9.62 0.80
N LEU A 45 10.57 8.35 1.19
CA LEU A 45 10.19 7.94 2.55
C LEU A 45 11.45 7.60 3.32
N ASP A 46 12.11 8.63 3.87
CA ASP A 46 13.27 8.48 4.76
C ASP A 46 12.88 7.90 6.12
N GLN A 47 13.90 7.52 6.90
CA GLN A 47 13.69 6.84 8.18
C GLN A 47 12.90 7.69 9.18
N ALA A 48 13.09 9.02 9.17
CA ALA A 48 12.35 9.93 10.03
C ALA A 48 10.86 9.93 9.68
N LEU A 49 10.52 10.15 8.41
CA LEU A 49 9.13 10.15 7.97
C LEU A 49 8.46 8.79 8.18
N ARG A 50 9.19 7.70 7.95
CA ARG A 50 8.72 6.33 8.25
C ARG A 50 8.38 6.15 9.72
N THR A 51 9.25 6.62 10.61
CA THR A 51 9.04 6.56 12.07
C THR A 51 7.80 7.36 12.47
N ASP A 52 7.62 8.55 11.90
CA ASP A 52 6.44 9.38 12.16
C ASP A 52 5.15 8.71 11.66
N ILE A 53 5.18 8.13 10.46
CA ILE A 53 4.06 7.35 9.93
C ILE A 53 3.74 6.18 10.87
N ASP A 54 4.75 5.43 11.29
CA ASP A 54 4.56 4.25 12.13
C ASP A 54 3.99 4.58 13.51
N ASN A 55 4.37 5.72 14.09
CA ASN A 55 3.85 6.19 15.37
C ASN A 55 2.37 6.60 15.30
N GLN A 56 1.91 7.02 14.13
CA GLN A 56 0.53 7.52 13.92
C GLN A 56 -0.39 6.51 13.22
N ALA A 57 0.19 5.46 12.62
CA ALA A 57 -0.55 4.48 11.85
C ALA A 57 -1.48 3.66 12.75
N ILE A 58 -2.76 3.65 12.37
CA ILE A 58 -3.79 2.85 13.01
C ILE A 58 -3.77 1.47 12.37
N ALA A 59 -3.73 0.43 13.20
CA ALA A 59 -3.78 -0.95 12.74
C ALA A 59 -5.03 -1.20 11.87
N PRO A 60 -4.95 -2.08 10.86
CA PRO A 60 -6.15 -2.48 10.14
C PRO A 60 -7.21 -2.97 11.15
N PRO A 61 -8.50 -2.68 10.93
CA PRO A 61 -9.53 -3.29 11.73
C PRO A 61 -9.35 -4.81 11.63
N THR A 62 -9.17 -5.47 12.78
CA THR A 62 -9.14 -6.92 12.91
C THR A 62 -10.55 -7.44 12.66
N GLY A 63 -11.00 -7.39 11.41
CA GLY A 63 -12.16 -8.10 10.95
C GLY A 63 -11.86 -9.59 10.97
N ILE A 64 -12.60 -10.32 11.82
CA ILE A 64 -12.90 -11.76 11.79
C ILE A 64 -12.15 -12.49 10.67
N GLY A 65 -11.20 -13.36 11.05
CA GLY A 65 -10.32 -14.09 10.13
C GLY A 65 -11.04 -14.51 8.85
N VAL A 66 -10.78 -13.77 7.77
CA VAL A 66 -11.09 -14.26 6.43
C VAL A 66 -10.00 -15.28 6.15
N ALA A 67 -10.34 -16.54 6.42
CA ALA A 67 -9.62 -17.69 5.90
C ALA A 67 -9.28 -17.38 4.44
N ALA A 68 -8.00 -17.57 4.08
CA ALA A 68 -7.50 -17.42 2.73
C ALA A 68 -8.31 -18.31 1.78
N ALA A 69 -9.40 -17.78 1.23
CA ALA A 69 -10.01 -18.29 0.03
C ALA A 69 -9.14 -17.82 -1.13
N ALA A 70 -8.02 -18.51 -1.30
CA ALA A 70 -7.36 -18.58 -2.60
C ALA A 70 -8.31 -19.35 -3.53
N GLU A 71 -9.32 -18.66 -4.06
CA GLU A 71 -10.02 -19.13 -5.25
C GLU A 71 -8.99 -19.17 -6.39
N ARG A 72 -8.42 -20.35 -6.61
CA ARG A 72 -7.72 -20.66 -7.85
C ARG A 72 -8.76 -20.58 -8.98
N PRO A 73 -8.51 -19.81 -10.06
CA PRO A 73 -9.40 -19.83 -11.21
C PRO A 73 -9.47 -21.27 -11.76
N ALA A 74 -10.69 -21.80 -11.90
CA ALA A 74 -10.99 -23.14 -12.40
C ALA A 74 -10.63 -23.39 -13.88
N VAL A 75 -9.76 -22.57 -14.48
CA VAL A 75 -9.38 -22.67 -15.89
C VAL A 75 -8.34 -23.78 -16.13
N CYS A 76 -7.55 -24.17 -15.12
CA CYS A 76 -6.50 -25.18 -15.32
C CYS A 76 -6.98 -26.65 -15.28
N ALA A 77 -8.25 -26.93 -14.99
CA ALA A 77 -8.74 -28.31 -14.82
C ALA A 77 -9.23 -28.99 -16.13
N LEU A 78 -9.38 -28.24 -17.23
CA LEU A 78 -9.91 -28.77 -18.51
C LEU A 78 -8.86 -29.34 -19.47
N LEU A 79 -7.59 -29.45 -19.04
CA LEU A 79 -6.45 -29.85 -19.89
C LEU A 79 -5.82 -31.21 -19.51
N GLN A 80 -6.53 -32.08 -18.79
CA GLN A 80 -6.04 -33.44 -18.53
C GLN A 80 -6.64 -34.42 -19.57
N PRO A 81 -5.84 -35.06 -20.44
CA PRO A 81 -6.32 -36.09 -21.34
C PRO A 81 -6.65 -37.37 -20.55
N ALA A 82 -7.77 -38.02 -20.92
CA ALA A 82 -8.22 -39.27 -20.33
C ALA A 82 -7.21 -40.41 -20.57
N PRO A 83 -6.99 -41.32 -19.60
CA PRO A 83 -6.16 -42.49 -19.83
C PRO A 83 -6.88 -43.50 -20.72
N ALA A 84 -6.14 -44.07 -21.67
CA ALA A 84 -6.54 -45.22 -22.49
C ALA A 84 -6.27 -46.54 -21.77
#